data_AF-A0AA97H826-F1
#
_entry.id   AF-A0AA97H826-F1
#
_cell.length_a   1.000
_cell.length_b   1.000
_cell.length_c   1.000
_cell.angle_alpha   90.00
_cell.angle_beta   90.00
_cell.angle_gamma   90.00
#
_symmetry.space_group_name_H-M   'P 1'
#
loop_
_entity.id
_entity.type
_entity.pdbx_description
1 polymer ?
#
loop_
_entity_poly.entity_id
_entity_poly.type
_entity_poly.pdbx_seq_one_letter_code
_entity_poly.pdbx_strand_id
1 'polypeptide(L)'
;MSSDYSVAWDALAETIGAAKGQSSGSITELEHLELDQRLKVVEIAALLSIAQEISALNPQNSISYDEDGNKVNGWGTITEKAKRKPGGFTQV
;
A
#
# COMPACT_ATOMS: atom_id res chain seq x y z
N MET A 1 3.42 -14.17 7.53
CA MET A 1 2.31 -13.22 7.34
C MET A 1 2.27 -12.89 5.86
N SER A 2 1.17 -13.17 5.17
CA SER A 2 0.94 -12.64 3.82
C SER A 2 0.75 -11.13 3.96
N SER A 3 1.43 -10.33 3.16
CA SER A 3 1.15 -8.88 3.12
C SER A 3 -0.26 -8.65 2.54
N ASP A 4 -0.96 -7.58 2.95
CA ASP A 4 -2.28 -7.24 2.37
C ASP A 4 -2.21 -7.13 0.84
N TYR A 5 -1.04 -6.73 0.33
CA TYR A 5 -0.68 -6.73 -1.09
C TYR A 5 -0.76 -8.13 -1.74
N SER A 6 -0.12 -9.15 -1.15
CA SER A 6 -0.13 -10.51 -1.70
C SER A 6 -1.53 -11.14 -1.62
N VAL A 7 -2.28 -10.86 -0.55
CA VAL A 7 -3.68 -11.29 -0.43
C VAL A 7 -4.54 -10.69 -1.54
N ALA A 8 -4.34 -9.41 -1.88
CA ALA A 8 -5.10 -8.75 -2.93
C ALA A 8 -4.78 -9.29 -4.33
N TRP A 9 -3.52 -9.63 -4.61
CA TRP A 9 -3.15 -10.31 -5.86
C TRP A 9 -3.75 -11.71 -5.97
N ASP A 10 -3.71 -12.49 -4.88
CA ASP A 10 -4.29 -13.82 -4.84
C ASP A 10 -5.81 -13.77 -5.09
N ALA A 11 -6.50 -12.82 -4.45
CA ALA A 11 -7.94 -12.62 -4.66
C ALA A 11 -8.28 -12.20 -6.11
N LEU A 12 -7.45 -11.37 -6.74
CA LEU A 12 -7.63 -10.99 -8.15
C LEU A 12 -7.44 -12.21 -9.07
N ALA A 13 -6.39 -13.00 -8.84
CA ALA A 13 -6.11 -14.22 -9.60
C ALA A 13 -7.23 -15.26 -9.44
N GLU A 14 -7.73 -15.48 -8.23
CA GLU A 14 -8.87 -16.35 -7.95
C GLU A 14 -10.13 -15.88 -8.69
N THR A 15 -10.42 -14.59 -8.68
CA THR A 15 -11.58 -14.01 -9.37
C THR A 15 -11.50 -14.22 -10.89
N ILE A 16 -10.32 -14.03 -11.49
CA ILE A 16 -10.10 -14.28 -12.93
C ILE A 16 -10.31 -15.77 -13.26
N GLY A 17 -9.77 -16.66 -12.41
CA GLY A 17 -9.95 -18.10 -12.53
C GLY A 17 -11.40 -18.52 -12.44
N ALA A 18 -12.13 -18.00 -11.45
CA ALA A 18 -13.55 -18.29 -11.25
C ALA A 18 -14.40 -17.91 -12.47
N ALA A 19 -14.10 -16.77 -13.10
CA ALA A 19 -14.75 -16.35 -14.34
C ALA A 19 -14.47 -17.29 -15.52
N LYS A 20 -13.37 -18.05 -15.49
CA LYS A 20 -13.02 -19.10 -16.46
C LYS A 20 -13.57 -20.48 -16.09
N GLY A 21 -14.21 -20.63 -14.93
CA GLY A 21 -14.58 -21.94 -14.37
C GLY A 21 -13.40 -22.73 -13.80
N GLN A 22 -12.34 -22.04 -13.40
CA GLN A 22 -11.10 -22.61 -12.82
C GLN A 22 -10.92 -22.14 -11.37
N SER A 23 -10.09 -22.85 -10.60
CA SER A 23 -9.81 -22.51 -9.20
C SER A 23 -8.77 -21.38 -9.02
N SER A 24 -8.08 -20.99 -10.08
CA SER A 24 -7.09 -19.91 -10.10
C SER A 24 -6.92 -19.41 -11.54
N GLY A 25 -6.43 -18.18 -11.69
CA GLY A 25 -6.26 -17.51 -12.98
C GLY A 25 -5.04 -16.61 -13.00
N SER A 26 -4.85 -15.91 -14.12
CA SER A 26 -3.72 -15.00 -14.35
C SER A 26 -4.19 -13.69 -14.96
N ILE A 27 -3.57 -12.58 -14.59
CA ILE A 27 -3.83 -11.26 -15.20
C ILE A 27 -3.48 -11.18 -16.68
N THR A 28 -2.73 -12.15 -17.21
CA THR A 28 -2.45 -12.26 -18.65
C THR A 28 -3.51 -13.04 -19.42
N GLU A 29 -4.41 -13.73 -18.72
CA GLU A 29 -5.47 -14.56 -19.29
C GLU A 29 -6.80 -13.85 -19.10
N LEU A 30 -7.06 -12.83 -19.92
CA LEU A 30 -8.29 -12.03 -19.82
C LEU A 30 -9.24 -12.26 -21.00
N GLU A 31 -8.86 -13.11 -21.95
CA GLU A 31 -9.57 -13.32 -23.21
C GLU A 31 -10.96 -13.94 -23.07
N HIS A 32 -11.23 -14.62 -21.95
CA HIS A 32 -12.54 -15.16 -21.60
C HIS A 32 -13.46 -14.16 -20.90
N LEU A 33 -12.95 -12.97 -20.55
CA LEU A 33 -13.72 -11.92 -19.88
C LEU A 33 -14.35 -10.96 -20.90
N GLU A 34 -15.47 -10.36 -20.52
CA GLU A 34 -16.07 -9.23 -21.23
C GLU A 34 -15.19 -7.98 -21.13
N LEU A 35 -15.32 -7.05 -22.09
CA LEU A 35 -14.43 -5.89 -22.19
C LEU A 35 -14.43 -5.03 -20.91
N ASP A 36 -15.58 -4.82 -20.29
CA ASP A 36 -15.73 -4.06 -19.06
C ASP A 36 -15.03 -4.74 -17.87
N GLN A 37 -15.09 -6.07 -17.79
CA GLN A 37 -14.37 -6.86 -16.79
C GLN A 37 -12.86 -6.77 -16.99
N ARG A 38 -12.38 -6.82 -18.24
CA ARG A 38 -10.94 -6.63 -18.54
C ARG A 38 -10.46 -5.25 -18.09
N LEU A 39 -11.23 -4.20 -18.36
CA LEU A 39 -10.90 -2.84 -17.94
C LEU A 39 -10.78 -2.75 -16.40
N LYS A 40 -11.70 -3.36 -15.65
CA LYS A 40 -11.63 -3.42 -14.19
C LYS A 40 -10.39 -4.17 -13.68
N VAL A 41 -10.05 -5.31 -14.31
CA VAL A 41 -8.83 -6.06 -13.94
C VAL A 41 -7.58 -5.20 -14.15
N VAL A 42 -7.50 -4.49 -15.28
CA VAL A 42 -6.37 -3.59 -15.57
C VAL A 42 -6.28 -2.45 -14.56
N GLU A 43 -7.43 -1.85 -14.19
CA GLU A 43 -7.48 -0.80 -13.17
C GLU A 43 -6.97 -1.30 -11.82
N ILE A 44 -7.46 -2.45 -11.35
CA ILE A 44 -7.04 -3.05 -10.07
C ILE A 44 -5.54 -3.41 -10.12
N ALA A 45 -5.07 -3.99 -11.21
CA ALA A 45 -3.65 -4.32 -11.39
C ALA A 45 -2.75 -3.07 -11.32
N ALA A 46 -3.18 -1.96 -11.92
CA ALA A 46 -2.46 -0.69 -11.84
C ALA A 46 -2.41 -0.15 -10.40
N LEU A 47 -3.54 -0.18 -9.67
CA LEU A 47 -3.59 0.23 -8.26
C LEU A 47 -2.69 -0.63 -7.37
N LEU A 48 -2.66 -1.95 -7.60
CA LEU A 48 -1.78 -2.85 -6.86
C LEU A 48 -0.30 -2.56 -7.15
N SER A 49 0.07 -2.27 -8.40
CA SER A 49 1.44 -1.86 -8.76
C SER A 49 1.86 -0.58 -8.02
N ILE A 50 0.98 0.43 -7.98
CA ILE A 50 1.23 1.67 -7.25
C ILE A 50 1.37 1.39 -5.74
N ALA A 51 0.50 0.55 -5.17
CA ALA A 51 0.57 0.18 -3.76
C ALA A 51 1.89 -0.54 -3.42
N GLN A 52 2.40 -1.39 -4.33
CA GLN A 52 3.69 -2.05 -4.17
C GLN A 52 4.84 -1.03 -4.12
N GLU A 53 4.86 -0.10 -5.08
CA GLU A 53 5.90 0.94 -5.14
C GLU A 53 5.88 1.82 -3.89
N ILE A 54 4.69 2.25 -3.46
CA ILE A 54 4.53 3.04 -2.22
C ILE A 54 5.01 2.26 -0.99
N SER A 55 4.69 0.97 -0.91
CA SER A 55 5.14 0.10 0.19
C SER A 55 6.67 -0.01 0.22
N ALA A 56 7.31 -0.11 -0.95
CA ALA A 56 8.76 -0.20 -1.07
C ALA A 56 9.49 1.07 -0.59
N LEU A 57 8.85 2.24 -0.65
CA LEU A 57 9.41 3.49 -0.10
C LEU A 57 9.57 3.45 1.43
N ASN A 58 8.91 2.52 2.11
CA ASN A 58 8.93 2.33 3.56
C ASN A 58 8.83 3.64 4.40
N PRO A 59 7.91 4.56 4.07
CA PRO A 59 7.77 5.87 4.74
C PRO A 59 7.48 5.77 6.23
N GLN A 60 6.97 4.63 6.72
CA GLN A 60 6.78 4.44 8.16
C GLN A 60 8.09 4.41 8.94
N ASN A 61 9.19 3.98 8.32
CA ASN A 61 10.49 3.80 8.97
C ASN A 61 11.48 4.95 8.70
N SER A 62 11.17 5.88 7.80
CA SER A 62 11.94 7.12 7.69
C SER A 62 11.63 8.03 8.88
N ILE A 63 12.63 8.76 9.37
CA ILE A 63 12.49 9.66 10.52
C ILE A 63 12.90 11.08 10.10
N SER A 64 12.03 12.05 10.40
CA SER A 64 12.34 13.48 10.33
C SER A 64 11.70 14.22 11.51
N TYR A 65 11.93 15.54 11.58
CA TYR A 65 11.36 16.41 12.62
C TYR A 65 10.51 17.49 11.97
N ASP A 66 9.33 17.77 12.54
CA ASP A 66 8.48 18.88 12.11
C ASP A 66 8.92 20.23 12.72
N GLU A 67 8.23 21.31 12.36
CA GLU A 67 8.53 22.68 12.85
C GLU A 67 8.36 22.83 14.37
N ASP A 68 7.56 21.97 15.00
CA ASP A 68 7.32 21.93 16.45
C ASP A 68 8.35 21.05 17.19
N GLY A 69 9.27 20.42 16.46
CA GLY A 69 10.28 19.50 16.99
C GLY A 69 9.75 18.09 17.30
N ASN A 70 8.55 17.74 16.86
CA ASN A 70 8.05 16.37 16.99
C ASN A 70 8.76 15.47 15.99
N LYS A 71 8.99 14.21 16.38
CA LYS A 71 9.49 13.18 15.48
C LYS A 71 8.33 12.68 14.62
N VAL A 72 8.47 12.80 13.31
CA VAL A 72 7.48 12.34 12.33
C VAL A 72 8.10 11.26 11.44
N ASN A 73 7.24 10.39 10.89
CA ASN A 73 7.65 9.49 9.84
C ASN A 73 7.52 10.13 8.45
N GLY A 74 7.83 9.39 7.39
CA GLY A 74 7.75 9.85 5.99
C GLY A 74 6.34 10.19 5.51
N TRP A 75 5.31 9.84 6.29
CA TRP A 75 3.93 10.29 6.06
C TRP A 75 3.61 11.62 6.76
N GLY A 76 4.54 12.18 7.51
CA GLY A 76 4.28 13.32 8.41
C GLY A 76 3.51 12.92 9.68
N THR A 77 3.31 11.62 9.94
CA THR A 77 2.63 11.14 11.14
C THR A 77 3.57 11.25 12.33
N ILE A 78 3.12 11.90 13.41
CA ILE A 78 3.88 12.00 14.66
C ILE A 78 4.09 10.61 15.25
N THR A 79 5.35 10.20 15.36
CA THR A 79 5.78 8.96 16.02
C THR A 79 6.21 9.21 17.47
N GLU A 80 6.71 10.41 17.77
CA GLU A 80 7.04 10.85 19.13
C GLU A 80 6.82 12.35 19.26
N LYS A 81 6.03 12.77 20.26
CA LYS A 81 5.81 14.19 20.55
C LYS A 81 7.03 14.79 21.25
N ALA A 82 7.38 16.02 20.89
CA ALA A 82 8.39 16.79 21.59
C ALA A 82 8.03 16.91 23.08
N LYS A 83 8.98 16.59 23.97
CA LYS A 83 8.80 16.79 25.41
C LYS A 83 8.85 18.28 25.73
N ARG A 84 7.69 18.95 25.79
CA ARG A 84 7.59 20.30 26.34
C ARG A 84 7.80 20.22 27.86
N LYS A 85 8.94 20.69 28.36
CA LYS A 85 9.06 21.05 29.78
C LYS A 85 8.38 22.41 30.00
N PRO A 86 7.62 22.61 31.09
CA PRO A 86 7.17 23.95 31.45
C PRO A 86 8.43 24.78 31.79
N GLY A 87 8.85 25.67 30.89
CA GLY A 87 9.98 26.59 31.12
C GLY A 87 11.04 26.72 30.02
N GLY A 88 10.95 26.03 28.89
CA GLY A 88 11.85 26.24 27.74
C GLY A 88 12.47 24.97 27.17
N PHE A 89 12.93 25.07 25.92
CA PHE A 89 13.50 23.97 25.13
C PHE A 89 14.89 23.58 25.66
N THR A 90 15.17 22.28 25.75
CA THR A 90 16.55 21.77 25.88
C THR A 90 16.84 20.89 24.68
N GLN A 91 17.91 21.20 23.94
CA GLN A 91 18.53 20.27 22.99
C GLN A 91 19.04 19.03 23.74
N VAL A 92 18.69 17.86 23.22
CA VAL A 92 19.53 16.65 23.21
C VAL A 92 19.11 15.78 22.03
#